data_AF-A0A1M6QKP2-F1
#
_entry.id   AF-A0A1M6QKP2-F1
#
_cell.length_a   1.000
_cell.length_b   1.000
_cell.length_c   1.000
_cell.angle_alpha   90.00
_cell.angle_beta   90.00
_cell.angle_gamma   90.00
#
_symmetry.space_group_name_H-M   'P 1'
#
loop_
_entity.id
_entity.type
_entity.pdbx_description
1 polymer ?
#
loop_
_entity_poly.entity_id
_entity_poly.type
_entity_poly.pdbx_seq_one_letter_code
_entity_poly.pdbx_strand_id
1 'polypeptide(L)'
;MSVSSREQEQLSLESRIQAFYRQSGGPGNPQIQKILQNHLLYGKDHGRSGYRETLEDAFIDAVSKDHSMLLLFQRLISWRQKRSVQRTLSTEWQQSLFQVQQEVRQLREQISQLEQTVLQNLSSDDAQTRSADQAFSK
;
A
#
# COMPACT_ATOMS: atom_id res chain seq x y z
N MET A 1 -4.17 -34.49 49.81
CA MET A 1 -4.00 -33.03 49.90
C MET A 1 -4.38 -32.44 48.55
N SER A 2 -5.56 -31.84 48.46
CA SER A 2 -6.12 -31.26 47.23
C SER A 2 -5.67 -29.81 47.10
N VAL A 3 -4.71 -29.57 46.20
CA VAL A 3 -4.22 -28.22 45.90
C VAL A 3 -5.32 -27.46 45.14
N SER A 4 -5.74 -26.34 45.71
CA SER A 4 -6.79 -25.45 45.20
C SER A 4 -6.36 -24.85 43.87
N SER A 5 -7.26 -24.89 42.87
CA SER A 5 -7.05 -24.41 41.49
C SER A 5 -6.59 -22.94 41.36
N ARG A 6 -6.59 -22.16 42.45
CA ARG A 6 -6.13 -20.76 42.47
C ARG A 6 -4.60 -20.60 42.56
N GLU A 7 -3.86 -21.59 43.06
CA GLU A 7 -2.39 -21.49 43.15
C GLU A 7 -1.68 -21.75 41.81
N GLN A 8 -2.38 -22.33 40.83
CA GLN A 8 -1.83 -22.62 39.50
C GLN A 8 -1.75 -21.38 38.59
N GLU A 9 -2.49 -20.31 38.89
CA GLU A 9 -2.64 -19.14 38.00
C GLU A 9 -1.48 -18.12 38.06
N GLN A 10 -0.53 -18.23 39.00
CA GLN A 10 0.55 -17.24 39.19
C GLN A 10 1.97 -17.76 38.91
N LEU A 11 2.12 -18.86 38.18
CA LEU A 11 3.45 -19.27 37.73
C LEU A 11 3.89 -18.41 36.55
N SER A 12 5.02 -17.70 36.72
CA SER A 12 5.72 -17.00 35.62
C SER A 12 5.87 -17.93 34.41
N LEU A 13 5.78 -17.38 33.20
CA LEU A 13 5.92 -18.11 31.94
C LEU A 13 7.16 -19.01 31.95
N GLU A 14 8.27 -18.50 32.49
CA GLU A 14 9.53 -19.23 32.61
C GLU A 14 9.41 -20.48 33.52
N SER A 15 8.70 -20.35 34.65
CA SER A 15 8.43 -21.47 35.56
C SER A 15 7.55 -22.54 34.91
N ARG A 16 6.58 -22.13 34.08
CA ARG A 16 5.71 -23.05 33.31
C ARG A 16 6.51 -23.81 32.25
N ILE A 17 7.39 -23.12 31.53
CA ILE A 17 8.29 -23.71 30.55
C ILE A 17 9.23 -24.72 31.23
N GLN A 18 9.82 -24.35 32.37
CA GLN A 18 10.72 -25.24 33.10
C GLN A 18 10.00 -26.49 33.64
N ALA A 19 8.77 -26.34 34.15
CA ALA A 19 7.94 -27.45 34.59
C ALA A 19 7.57 -28.39 33.42
N PHE A 20 7.22 -27.84 32.25
CA PHE A 20 6.95 -28.61 31.05
C PHE A 20 8.15 -29.47 30.61
N TYR A 21 9.35 -28.88 30.56
CA TYR A 21 10.56 -29.63 30.21
C TYR A 21 10.86 -30.73 31.23
N ARG A 22 10.66 -30.48 32.54
CA ARG A 22 10.84 -31.51 33.57
C ARG A 22 9.85 -32.68 33.40
N GLN A 23 8.58 -32.40 33.14
CA GLN A 23 7.56 -33.42 32.89
C GLN A 23 7.82 -34.21 31.61
N SER A 24 8.40 -33.57 30.61
CA SER A 24 8.69 -34.16 29.30
C SER A 24 10.02 -34.92 29.26
N GLY A 25 10.65 -35.23 30.40
CA GLY A 25 11.91 -35.97 30.46
C GLY A 25 13.17 -35.13 30.25
N GLY A 26 13.06 -33.80 30.32
CA GLY A 26 14.15 -32.85 30.21
C GLY A 26 14.44 -32.37 28.77
N PRO A 27 15.29 -31.34 28.61
CA PRO A 27 15.66 -30.79 27.31
C PRO A 27 16.46 -31.76 26.43
N GLY A 28 17.00 -32.84 26.99
CA GLY A 28 17.71 -33.90 26.27
C GLY A 28 16.83 -35.03 25.75
N ASN A 29 15.51 -35.00 25.97
CA ASN A 29 14.62 -36.05 25.46
C ASN A 29 14.56 -35.99 23.91
N PRO A 30 14.90 -37.07 23.18
CA PRO A 30 14.86 -37.09 21.71
C PRO A 30 13.46 -36.83 21.12
N GLN A 31 12.40 -37.01 21.92
CA GLN A 31 11.02 -36.75 21.53
C GLN A 31 10.51 -35.37 21.96
N ILE A 32 11.34 -34.53 22.60
CA ILE A 32 10.90 -33.24 23.16
C ILE A 32 10.28 -32.33 22.09
N GLN A 33 10.83 -32.33 20.87
CA GLN A 33 10.28 -31.55 19.76
C GLN A 33 8.88 -32.04 19.35
N LYS A 34 8.65 -33.36 19.33
CA LYS A 34 7.34 -33.95 19.01
C LYS A 34 6.33 -33.66 20.11
N ILE A 35 6.73 -33.73 21.37
CA ILE A 35 5.89 -33.41 22.53
C ILE A 35 5.53 -31.92 22.53
N LEU A 36 6.50 -31.04 22.26
CA LEU A 36 6.27 -29.60 22.16
C LEU A 36 5.34 -29.27 20.99
N GLN A 37 5.53 -29.89 19.82
CA GLN A 37 4.68 -29.68 18.65
C GLN A 37 3.23 -30.11 18.92
N ASN A 38 3.04 -31.25 19.59
CA ASN A 38 1.71 -31.69 20.02
C ASN A 38 1.12 -30.76 21.09
N HIS A 39 1.93 -30.25 22.01
CA HIS A 39 1.48 -29.29 23.03
C HIS A 39 1.10 -27.94 22.42
N LEU A 40 1.82 -27.46 21.41
CA LEU A 40 1.47 -26.24 20.68
C LEU A 40 0.18 -26.42 19.84
N LEU A 41 -0.09 -27.64 19.36
CA LEU A 41 -1.23 -27.93 18.50
C LEU A 41 -2.51 -28.29 19.26
N TYR A 42 -2.38 -28.91 20.44
CA TYR A 42 -3.50 -29.43 21.24
C TYR A 42 -3.51 -28.91 22.68
N GLY A 43 -2.59 -28.02 23.03
CA GLY A 43 -2.47 -27.46 24.37
C GLY A 43 -3.67 -26.60 24.74
N LYS A 44 -4.09 -26.72 25.99
CA LYS A 44 -5.23 -26.01 26.59
C LYS A 44 -5.07 -24.48 26.54
N ASP A 45 -3.83 -23.99 26.39
CA ASP A 45 -3.45 -22.58 26.40
C ASP A 45 -3.28 -21.98 24.99
N HIS A 46 -3.62 -22.72 23.93
CA HIS A 46 -3.56 -22.27 22.54
C HIS A 46 -4.96 -22.27 21.94
N GLY A 47 -5.59 -21.10 21.88
CA GLY A 47 -6.82 -20.84 21.15
C GLY A 47 -7.93 -21.88 21.20
N ARG A 48 -8.73 -21.91 20.12
CA ARG A 48 -9.85 -22.83 19.98
C ARG A 48 -9.33 -24.22 19.61
N SER A 49 -9.75 -25.25 20.35
CA SER A 49 -9.35 -26.64 20.10
C SER A 49 -9.51 -27.06 18.63
N GLY A 50 -8.44 -27.58 18.04
CA GLY A 50 -8.39 -28.02 16.63
C GLY A 50 -8.11 -26.91 15.61
N TYR A 51 -7.95 -25.66 16.06
CA TYR A 51 -7.58 -24.54 15.21
C TYR A 51 -6.17 -24.07 15.56
N ARG A 52 -5.28 -24.08 14.56
CA ARG A 52 -3.94 -23.54 14.72
C ARG A 52 -4.05 -22.01 14.69
N GLU A 53 -3.93 -21.37 15.85
CA GLU A 53 -3.89 -19.91 15.92
C GLU A 53 -2.78 -19.38 15.03
N THR A 54 -3.16 -18.49 14.12
CA THR A 54 -2.20 -17.73 13.33
C THR A 54 -1.72 -16.53 14.14
N LEU A 55 -0.57 -15.96 13.76
CA LEU A 55 -0.10 -14.70 14.36
C LEU A 55 -1.12 -13.58 14.13
N GLU A 56 -1.89 -13.65 13.05
CA GLU A 56 -2.97 -12.71 12.73
C GLU A 56 -4.13 -12.85 13.72
N ASP A 57 -4.52 -14.06 14.08
CA ASP A 57 -5.57 -14.31 15.08
C ASP A 57 -5.16 -13.78 16.46
N ALA A 58 -3.92 -14.05 16.87
CA ALA A 58 -3.39 -13.54 18.13
C ALA A 58 -3.31 -11.99 18.14
N PHE A 59 -2.98 -11.38 17.00
CA PHE A 59 -2.95 -9.93 16.85
C PHE A 59 -4.37 -9.33 16.90
N ILE A 60 -5.33 -9.94 16.22
CA ILE A 60 -6.74 -9.52 16.25
C ILE A 60 -7.30 -9.63 17.67
N ASP A 61 -7.01 -10.72 18.37
CA ASP A 61 -7.48 -10.92 19.74
C ASP A 61 -6.82 -9.93 20.71
N ALA A 62 -5.53 -9.65 20.57
CA ALA A 62 -4.83 -8.62 21.35
C ALA A 62 -5.38 -7.22 21.09
N VAL A 63 -5.63 -6.86 19.84
CA VAL A 63 -6.23 -5.57 19.46
C VAL A 63 -7.69 -5.46 19.91
N SER A 64 -8.44 -6.57 19.89
CA SER A 64 -9.85 -6.58 20.31
C SER A 64 -10.02 -6.54 21.83
N LYS A 65 -9.07 -7.12 22.59
CA LYS A 65 -9.08 -7.11 24.06
C LYS A 65 -8.65 -5.76 24.64
N ASP A 66 -7.81 -5.01 23.92
CA ASP A 66 -7.34 -3.70 24.36
C ASP A 66 -7.87 -2.58 23.44
N HIS A 67 -8.89 -1.86 23.93
CA HIS A 67 -9.52 -0.74 23.20
C HIS A 67 -8.52 0.35 22.78
N SER A 68 -7.38 0.49 23.47
CA SER A 68 -6.36 1.47 23.10
C SER A 68 -5.62 1.08 21.81
N MET A 69 -5.48 -0.21 21.53
CA MET A 69 -4.82 -0.74 20.34
C MET A 69 -5.68 -0.57 19.08
N LEU A 70 -7.01 -0.55 19.22
CA LEU A 70 -7.93 -0.22 18.11
C LEU A 70 -7.65 1.16 17.52
N LEU A 71 -7.38 2.15 18.38
CA LEU A 71 -7.10 3.51 17.94
C LEU A 71 -5.78 3.59 17.16
N LEU A 72 -4.75 2.88 17.63
CA LEU A 72 -3.46 2.80 16.94
C LEU A 72 -3.59 2.07 15.60
N PHE A 73 -4.37 1.00 15.55
CA PHE A 73 -4.63 0.24 14.33
C PHE A 73 -5.39 1.07 13.29
N GLN A 74 -6.45 1.78 13.71
CA GLN A 74 -7.19 2.70 12.84
C GLN A 74 -6.31 3.84 12.32
N ARG A 75 -5.43 4.39 13.17
CA ARG A 75 -4.45 5.41 12.80
C ARG A 75 -3.48 4.87 11.74
N LEU A 76 -2.99 3.65 11.91
CA LEU A 76 -2.06 3.00 10.99
C LEU A 76 -2.70 2.74 9.62
N ILE A 77 -3.92 2.20 9.60
CA ILE A 77 -4.69 1.98 8.37
C ILE A 77 -4.93 3.31 7.64
N SER A 78 -5.41 4.32 8.37
CA SER A 78 -5.67 5.65 7.80
C SER A 78 -4.41 6.29 7.22
N TRP A 79 -3.27 6.11 7.88
CA TRP A 79 -1.98 6.60 7.39
C TRP A 79 -1.52 5.88 6.12
N ARG A 80 -1.72 4.56 6.05
CA ARG A 80 -1.45 3.77 4.84
C ARG A 80 -2.33 4.19 3.67
N GLN A 81 -3.63 4.38 3.89
CA GLN A 81 -4.57 4.84 2.87
C GLN A 81 -4.25 6.26 2.38
N LYS A 82 -3.91 7.17 3.30
CA LYS A 82 -3.46 8.53 2.93
C LYS A 82 -2.23 8.47 2.03
N ARG A 83 -1.26 7.60 2.34
CA ARG A 83 -0.07 7.43 1.50
C ARG A 83 -0.38 6.81 0.13
N SER A 84 -1.35 5.90 0.02
CA SER A 84 -1.74 5.34 -1.29
C SER A 84 -2.47 6.36 -2.14
N VAL A 85 -3.42 7.11 -1.56
CA VAL A 85 -4.16 8.18 -2.26
C VAL A 85 -3.23 9.31 -2.71
N GLN A 86 -2.24 9.67 -1.89
CA GLN A 86 -1.29 10.72 -2.25
C GLN A 86 -0.40 10.32 -3.44
N ARG A 87 -0.13 9.01 -3.62
CA ARG A 87 0.56 8.50 -4.80
C ARG A 87 -0.32 8.53 -6.05
N THR A 88 -1.59 8.12 -5.95
CA THR A 88 -2.51 8.14 -7.11
C THR A 88 -2.83 9.56 -7.57
N LEU A 89 -3.04 10.49 -6.63
CA LEU A 89 -3.20 11.91 -6.95
C LEU A 89 -1.97 12.45 -7.67
N SER A 90 -0.75 12.08 -7.23
CA SER A 90 0.47 12.54 -7.91
C SER A 90 0.56 12.05 -9.36
N THR A 91 0.10 10.84 -9.65
CA THR A 91 0.09 10.30 -11.02
C THR A 91 -0.98 10.95 -11.90
N GLU A 92 -2.18 11.21 -11.38
CA GLU A 92 -3.24 11.91 -12.13
C GLU A 92 -2.85 13.37 -12.42
N TRP A 93 -2.28 14.06 -11.43
CA TRP A 93 -1.76 15.42 -11.61
C TRP A 93 -0.64 15.48 -12.66
N GLN A 94 0.26 14.50 -12.68
CA GLN A 94 1.30 14.40 -13.70
C GLN A 94 0.72 14.17 -15.10
N GLN A 95 -0.31 13.32 -15.22
CA GLN A 95 -0.99 13.07 -16.49
C GLN A 95 -1.71 14.32 -17.00
N SER A 96 -2.43 15.04 -16.13
CA SER A 96 -3.11 16.28 -16.48
C SER A 96 -2.12 17.37 -16.91
N LEU A 97 -1.00 17.53 -16.19
CA LEU A 97 0.07 18.45 -16.59
C LEU A 97 0.65 18.10 -17.96
N PHE A 98 0.85 16.82 -18.24
CA PHE A 98 1.35 16.37 -19.53
C PHE A 98 0.36 16.67 -20.67
N GLN A 99 -0.93 16.44 -20.46
CA GLN A 99 -1.98 16.78 -21.42
C GLN A 99 -2.01 18.28 -21.73
N VAL A 100 -2.05 19.12 -20.69
CA VAL A 100 -2.02 20.59 -20.86
C VAL A 100 -0.76 21.04 -21.60
N GLN A 101 0.39 20.43 -21.29
CA GLN A 101 1.64 20.76 -21.96
C GLN A 101 1.63 20.37 -23.45
N GLN A 102 0.97 19.26 -23.81
CA GLN A 102 0.77 18.87 -25.21
C GLN A 102 -0.19 19.80 -25.93
N GLU A 103 -1.32 20.16 -25.32
CA GLU A 103 -2.29 21.09 -25.91
C GLU A 103 -1.66 22.46 -26.19
N VAL A 104 -0.86 22.98 -25.25
CA VAL A 104 -0.13 24.25 -25.45
C VAL A 104 0.87 24.15 -26.61
N ARG A 105 1.56 23.01 -26.77
CA ARG A 105 2.46 22.80 -27.92
C ARG A 105 1.69 22.77 -29.23
N GLN A 106 0.56 22.06 -29.26
CA GLN A 106 -0.26 21.92 -30.46
C GLN A 106 -0.87 23.25 -30.89
N LEU A 107 -1.37 24.05 -29.94
CA LEU A 107 -1.87 25.40 -30.20
C LEU A 107 -0.76 26.31 -30.72
N ARG A 108 0.46 26.22 -30.17
CA ARG A 108 1.61 26.99 -30.67
C ARG A 108 1.97 26.63 -32.10
N GLU A 109 1.95 25.34 -32.46
CA GLU A 109 2.18 24.89 -33.84
C GLU A 109 1.09 25.41 -34.78
N GLN A 110 -0.18 25.31 -34.40
CA GLN A 110 -1.29 25.82 -35.20
C GLN A 110 -1.19 27.33 -35.45
N ILE A 111 -0.83 28.11 -34.42
CA ILE A 111 -0.59 29.55 -34.56
C ILE A 111 0.56 29.80 -35.54
N SER A 112 1.68 29.08 -35.41
CA SER A 112 2.82 29.26 -36.32
C SER A 112 2.49 28.90 -37.78
N GLN A 113 1.66 27.89 -38.00
CA GLN A 113 1.20 27.51 -39.34
C GLN A 113 0.25 28.56 -39.93
N LEU A 114 -0.66 29.11 -39.11
CA LEU A 114 -1.54 30.20 -39.52
C LEU A 114 -0.74 31.45 -39.91
N GLU A 115 0.25 31.83 -39.11
CA GLU A 115 1.14 32.96 -39.41
C GLU A 115 1.87 32.75 -40.74
N GLN A 116 2.42 31.55 -40.98
CA GLN A 116 3.08 31.22 -42.25
C GLN A 116 2.10 31.28 -43.44
N THR A 117 0.88 30.77 -43.26
CA THR A 117 -0.15 30.78 -44.32
C THR A 117 -0.57 32.21 -44.66
N VAL A 118 -0.74 33.06 -43.65
CA VAL A 118 -1.05 34.48 -43.85
C VAL A 118 0.07 35.19 -44.60
N LEU A 119 1.33 34.95 -44.23
CA LEU A 119 2.49 35.53 -44.93
C LEU A 119 2.60 35.04 -46.38
N GLN A 120 2.29 33.77 -46.67
CA GLN A 120 2.26 33.24 -48.03
C GLN A 120 1.14 33.87 -48.87
N ASN A 121 -0.05 34.06 -48.30
CA ASN A 121 -1.16 34.69 -49.02
C ASN A 121 -0.88 36.17 -49.32
N LEU A 122 -0.32 36.91 -48.37
CA LEU A 122 0.07 38.32 -48.57
C LEU A 122 1.13 38.47 -49.69
N SER A 123 2.14 37.61 -49.70
CA SER A 123 3.17 37.63 -50.77
C SER A 123 2.64 37.18 -52.14
N SER A 124 1.58 36.36 -52.17
CA SER A 124 0.93 35.92 -53.41
C SER A 124 0.04 37.01 -54.01
N ASP A 125 -0.67 37.78 -53.18
CA ASP A 125 -1.48 38.94 -53.62
C ASP A 125 -0.60 40.06 -54.20
N ASP A 126 0.56 40.33 -53.58
CA ASP A 126 1.54 41.30 -54.08
C ASP A 126 2.15 40.89 -55.45
N ALA A 127 2.26 39.58 -55.71
CA ALA A 127 2.75 39.06 -56.99
C ALA A 127 1.69 39.11 -58.10
N GLN A 128 0.41 38.89 -57.77
CA GLN A 128 -0.70 38.97 -58.72
C GLN A 128 -1.02 40.41 -59.12
N THR A 129 -1.01 41.35 -58.18
CA THR A 129 -1.21 42.78 -58.45
C THR A 129 -0.13 43.36 -59.38
N ARG A 130 1.15 43.04 -59.13
CA ARG A 130 2.25 43.45 -60.02
C ARG A 130 2.18 42.85 -61.43
N SER A 131 1.65 41.63 -61.57
CA SER A 131 1.48 40.97 -62.87
C SER A 131 0.30 41.57 -63.65
N ALA A 132 -0.77 41.98 -62.96
CA ALA A 132 -1.91 42.68 -63.57
C ALA A 132 -1.53 44.08 -64.07
N ASP A 133 -0.74 44.83 -63.30
CA ASP A 133 -0.25 46.15 -63.70
C ASP A 133 0.70 46.09 -64.90
N GLN A 134 1.54 45.05 -65.01
CA GLN A 134 2.41 44.86 -66.18
C GLN A 134 1.65 44.43 -67.44
N ALA A 135 0.50 43.77 -67.31
CA ALA A 135 -0.35 43.39 -68.43
C ALA A 135 -1.17 44.57 -69.00
N PHE A 136 -1.46 45.59 -68.18
CA PHE A 136 -2.20 46.79 -68.58
C PHE A 136 -1.34 47.90 -69.21
N SER A 137 0.00 47.75 -69.19
CA SER A 137 0.96 48.75 -69.69
C SER A 137 1.51 48.44 -71.10
N LYS A 138 0.92 47.48 -71.82
CA LYS A 138 1.18 47.19 -73.24
C LYS A 138 -0.04 47.56 -74.08
#